data_AF-A0A523E1Y6-F1
#
_entry.id   AF-A0A523E1Y6-F1
#
_cell.length_a   1.000
_cell.length_b   1.000
_cell.length_c   1.000
_cell.angle_alpha   90.00
_cell.angle_beta   90.00
_cell.angle_gamma   90.00
#
_symmetry.space_group_name_H-M   'P 1'
#
loop_
_entity.id
_entity.type
_entity.pdbx_description
1 polymer ?
#
loop_
_entity_poly.entity_id
_entity_poly.type
_entity_poly.pdbx_seq_one_letter_code
_entity_poly.pdbx_strand_id
1 'polypeptide(L)'
;MPIPFEKSIKIVARAESLQFYQMNYAIYPEDVGVTTFDGYDSQESRDQLAAAADLFGSAGENQSSMTAPPGAAVRTEKRALSLGAGESVTWFETDEPGRILGLRLTPASAFAGKERDVVIRIFWDDDPQPAVLSPVGDLFGYSWGDPAMRSILAGTASVDDTNYLYFPMPFDQSARIELVSERAIEVHGEVDWTNVPRASDEGRFYALWRRENPTTVGEPFTFLDTEGRGHIVGAVLQAQGFEPAQTGFYLAEDTKLGRRVAIKFFPRKWSRPNVWTDFSARRKPSPRSATPTS
;
A
#
# COMPACT_ATOMS: atom_id res chain seq x y z
N MET A 1 12.89 9.38 -2.17
CA MET A 1 14.10 8.75 -2.74
C MET A 1 14.91 8.09 -1.64
N PRO A 2 15.44 6.88 -1.84
CA PRO A 2 16.39 6.28 -0.91
C PRO A 2 17.63 7.17 -0.78
N ILE A 3 18.19 7.25 0.44
CA ILE A 3 19.45 7.95 0.72
C ILE A 3 20.49 6.88 1.08
N PRO A 4 21.17 6.28 0.09
CA PRO A 4 22.09 5.18 0.34
C PRO A 4 23.33 5.65 1.11
N PHE A 5 23.89 4.76 1.92
CA PHE A 5 25.14 4.98 2.64
C PHE A 5 25.96 3.69 2.69
N GLU A 6 27.25 3.79 2.44
CA GLU A 6 28.14 2.62 2.47
C GLU A 6 28.59 2.26 3.91
N LYS A 7 28.87 3.29 4.72
CA LYS A 7 29.43 3.12 6.07
C LYS A 7 28.47 3.51 7.18
N SER A 8 27.95 4.73 7.10
CA SER A 8 27.03 5.30 8.09
C SER A 8 26.31 6.50 7.50
N ILE A 9 25.10 6.77 7.98
CA ILE A 9 24.38 8.01 7.74
C ILE A 9 24.13 8.73 9.06
N LYS A 10 24.28 10.05 9.05
CA LYS A 10 23.86 10.94 10.15
C LYS A 10 22.85 11.92 9.61
N ILE A 11 21.69 11.99 10.23
CA ILE A 11 20.63 12.93 9.86
C ILE A 11 20.51 13.96 10.97
N VAL A 12 20.67 15.23 10.62
CA VAL A 12 20.62 16.35 11.57
C VAL A 12 19.48 17.26 11.16
N ALA A 13 18.52 17.45 12.07
CA ALA A 13 17.42 18.38 11.89
C ALA A 13 17.55 19.53 12.90
N ARG A 14 17.39 20.77 12.42
CA ARG A 14 17.29 21.97 13.26
C ARG A 14 16.04 22.72 12.84
N ALA A 15 15.09 22.88 13.75
CA ALA A 15 13.85 23.62 13.53
C ALA A 15 13.39 24.27 14.83
N GLU A 16 12.65 25.38 14.74
CA GLU A 16 12.03 26.04 15.90
C GLU A 16 10.99 25.14 16.59
N SER A 17 10.33 24.28 15.81
CA SER A 17 9.55 23.14 16.30
C SER A 17 9.81 21.92 15.43
N LEU A 18 10.03 20.76 16.04
CA LEU A 18 10.13 19.47 15.33
C LEU A 18 8.77 18.77 15.40
N GLN A 19 8.23 18.40 14.25
CA GLN A 19 7.11 17.46 14.15
C GLN A 19 7.63 16.01 14.10
N PHE A 20 6.72 15.06 13.85
CA PHE A 20 7.04 13.65 13.71
C PHE A 20 7.78 13.39 12.39
N TYR A 21 8.88 12.65 12.49
CA TYR A 21 9.58 12.09 11.34
C TYR A 21 9.69 10.57 11.55
N GLN A 22 9.31 9.81 10.54
CA GLN A 22 9.59 8.38 10.47
C GLN A 22 10.67 8.14 9.44
N MET A 23 11.76 7.50 9.86
CA MET A 23 12.87 7.13 9.01
C MET A 23 13.04 5.62 9.09
N ASN A 24 12.72 4.93 7.99
CA ASN A 24 12.99 3.50 7.85
C ASN A 24 14.34 3.34 7.13
N TYR A 25 15.12 2.33 7.53
CA TYR A 25 16.38 1.99 6.87
C TYR A 25 16.50 0.48 6.70
N ALA A 26 17.22 0.07 5.67
CA ALA A 26 17.62 -1.31 5.44
C ALA A 26 19.15 -1.39 5.44
N ILE A 27 19.70 -2.41 6.08
CA ILE A 27 21.13 -2.73 6.02
C ILE A 27 21.28 -3.94 5.11
N TYR A 28 22.09 -3.79 4.06
CA TYR A 28 22.38 -4.87 3.13
C TYR A 28 23.66 -5.64 3.53
N PRO A 29 23.81 -6.90 3.08
CA PRO A 29 25.08 -7.64 3.13
C PRO A 29 26.25 -6.91 2.45
N GLU A 30 27.51 -7.29 2.78
CA GLU A 30 28.72 -6.60 2.28
C GLU A 30 28.94 -6.68 0.78
N ASP A 31 28.42 -7.72 0.14
CA ASP A 31 28.51 -7.97 -1.30
C ASP A 31 27.51 -7.15 -2.13
N VAL A 32 26.50 -6.55 -1.48
CA VAL A 32 25.60 -5.59 -2.11
C VAL A 32 26.33 -4.25 -2.17
N GLY A 33 27.00 -3.98 -3.29
CA GLY A 33 27.71 -2.72 -3.52
C GLY A 33 26.77 -1.52 -3.47
N VAL A 34 26.72 -0.84 -2.32
CA VAL A 34 25.91 0.37 -2.12
C VAL A 34 26.81 1.60 -2.22
N THR A 35 26.56 2.44 -3.22
CA THR A 35 27.24 3.74 -3.37
C THR A 35 26.62 4.75 -2.42
N THR A 36 27.46 5.49 -1.68
CA THR A 36 26.98 6.56 -0.79
C THR A 36 26.30 7.66 -1.60
N PHE A 37 25.17 8.15 -1.09
CA PHE A 37 24.42 9.25 -1.69
C PHE A 37 25.32 10.46 -1.94
N ASP A 38 25.34 10.94 -3.18
CA ASP A 38 26.21 12.01 -3.66
C ASP A 38 25.58 13.40 -3.56
N GLY A 39 24.43 13.55 -2.91
CA GLY A 39 23.77 14.85 -2.82
C GLY A 39 23.19 15.37 -4.14
N TYR A 40 23.04 14.52 -5.16
CA TYR A 40 22.70 14.91 -6.54
C TYR A 40 23.80 15.72 -7.25
N ASP A 41 25.06 15.52 -6.88
CA ASP A 41 26.22 16.16 -7.51
C ASP A 41 26.44 15.64 -8.95
N SER A 42 26.26 14.34 -9.18
CA SER A 42 26.41 13.73 -10.51
C SER A 42 25.19 13.98 -11.42
N GLN A 43 25.43 13.92 -12.74
CA GLN A 43 24.32 14.00 -13.71
C GLN A 43 23.37 12.81 -13.57
N GLU A 44 23.92 11.61 -13.36
CA GLU A 44 23.13 10.39 -13.17
C GLU A 44 22.16 10.51 -11.99
N SER A 45 22.61 10.99 -10.82
CA SER A 45 21.75 11.20 -9.67
C SER A 45 20.65 12.25 -9.93
N ARG A 46 20.96 13.31 -10.71
CA ARG A 46 19.94 14.31 -11.10
C ARG A 46 18.91 13.72 -12.06
N ASP A 47 19.32 12.88 -12.99
CA ASP A 47 18.43 12.21 -13.93
C ASP A 47 17.49 11.23 -13.20
N GLN A 48 18.03 10.48 -12.23
CA GLN A 48 17.23 9.60 -11.35
C GLN A 48 16.23 10.40 -10.50
N LEU A 49 16.63 11.56 -9.97
CA LEU A 49 15.74 12.46 -9.23
C LEU A 49 14.60 12.98 -10.12
N ALA A 50 14.93 13.42 -11.34
CA ALA A 50 13.94 13.89 -12.30
C ALA A 50 12.94 12.78 -12.67
N ALA A 51 13.43 11.59 -13.01
CA ALA A 51 12.58 10.44 -13.32
C ALA A 51 11.66 10.05 -12.15
N ALA A 52 12.17 10.11 -10.91
CA ALA A 52 11.35 9.86 -9.73
C ALA A 52 10.30 10.96 -9.52
N ALA A 53 10.67 12.23 -9.71
CA ALA A 53 9.75 13.36 -9.59
C ALA A 53 8.63 13.26 -10.62
N ASP A 54 8.94 12.90 -11.87
CA ASP A 54 7.96 12.67 -12.93
C ASP A 54 7.00 11.53 -12.56
N LEU A 55 7.53 10.41 -12.07
CA LEU A 55 6.73 9.27 -11.62
C LEU A 55 5.82 9.61 -10.43
N PHE A 56 6.31 10.35 -9.44
CA PHE A 56 5.45 10.79 -8.32
C PHE A 56 4.43 11.84 -8.77
N GLY A 57 4.77 12.65 -9.78
CA GLY A 57 3.88 13.63 -10.39
C GLY A 57 2.72 13.00 -11.17
N SER A 58 2.90 11.79 -11.71
CA SER A 58 1.87 11.06 -12.48
C SER A 58 0.85 10.31 -11.61
N ALA A 59 0.87 10.52 -10.28
CA ALA A 59 -0.10 9.92 -9.36
C ALA A 59 -1.55 10.34 -9.71
N GLY A 60 -2.39 9.36 -10.01
CA GLY A 60 -3.76 9.55 -10.50
C GLY A 60 -3.94 9.43 -12.01
N GLU A 61 -2.85 9.33 -12.78
CA GLU A 61 -2.90 8.96 -14.19
C GLU A 61 -2.96 7.43 -14.36
N ASN A 62 -3.34 6.94 -15.54
CA ASN A 62 -3.38 5.51 -15.80
C ASN A 62 -1.97 4.89 -15.85
N GLN A 63 -1.62 4.10 -14.83
CA GLN A 63 -0.33 3.43 -14.71
C GLN A 63 -0.36 1.93 -15.08
N SER A 64 -1.45 1.40 -15.64
CA SER A 64 -1.55 -0.03 -15.97
C SER A 64 -0.44 -0.52 -16.92
N SER A 65 0.05 0.34 -17.82
CA SER A 65 1.14 -0.03 -18.73
C SER A 65 2.48 -0.21 -18.01
N MET A 66 2.70 0.48 -16.89
CA MET A 66 3.93 0.34 -16.10
C MET A 66 4.03 -1.00 -15.39
N THR A 67 2.89 -1.63 -15.10
CA THR A 67 2.81 -2.93 -14.42
C THR A 67 2.64 -4.09 -15.39
N ALA A 68 2.58 -3.81 -16.69
CA ALA A 68 2.51 -4.80 -17.75
C ALA A 68 3.87 -5.50 -17.95
N PRO A 69 3.90 -6.84 -18.11
CA PRO A 69 5.10 -7.53 -18.53
C PRO A 69 5.60 -6.99 -19.89
N PRO A 70 6.93 -6.93 -20.13
CA PRO A 70 7.47 -6.43 -21.38
C PRO A 70 6.90 -7.15 -22.60
N GLY A 71 6.38 -6.39 -23.57
CA GLY A 71 5.78 -6.92 -24.80
C GLY A 71 4.38 -7.53 -24.64
N ALA A 72 3.80 -7.48 -23.44
CA ALA A 72 2.43 -7.95 -23.22
C ALA A 72 1.41 -7.04 -23.91
N ALA A 73 0.44 -7.64 -24.59
CA ALA A 73 -0.71 -6.91 -25.11
C ALA A 73 -1.67 -6.59 -23.95
N VAL A 74 -1.99 -5.31 -23.77
CA VAL A 74 -2.98 -4.85 -22.79
C VAL A 74 -4.36 -4.87 -23.43
N ARG A 75 -5.31 -5.50 -22.75
CA ARG A 75 -6.74 -5.53 -23.08
C ARG A 75 -7.48 -4.70 -22.05
N THR A 76 -8.52 -3.97 -22.46
CA THR A 76 -9.35 -3.17 -21.56
C THR A 76 -10.80 -3.59 -21.69
N GLU A 77 -11.40 -4.02 -20.59
CA GLU A 77 -12.82 -4.32 -20.47
C GLU A 77 -13.53 -3.18 -19.75
N LYS A 78 -14.67 -2.72 -20.26
CA LYS A 78 -15.49 -1.65 -19.66
C LYS A 78 -16.93 -2.11 -19.52
N ARG A 79 -17.55 -1.80 -18.40
CA ARG A 79 -18.96 -2.17 -18.16
C ARG A 79 -19.67 -1.13 -17.29
N ALA A 80 -20.85 -0.71 -17.74
CA ALA A 80 -21.81 0.02 -16.90
C ALA A 80 -22.49 -0.96 -15.94
N LEU A 81 -22.60 -0.57 -14.67
CA LEU A 81 -23.05 -1.40 -13.57
C LEU A 81 -24.20 -0.68 -12.87
N SER A 82 -25.39 -1.26 -12.99
CA SER A 82 -26.59 -0.87 -12.26
C SER A 82 -26.88 -1.97 -11.25
N LEU A 83 -26.89 -1.63 -9.97
CA LEU A 83 -27.22 -2.55 -8.89
C LEU A 83 -28.37 -1.97 -8.06
N GLY A 84 -29.33 -2.82 -7.72
CA GLY A 84 -30.29 -2.61 -6.66
C GLY A 84 -29.70 -2.91 -5.27
N ALA A 85 -30.51 -2.66 -4.24
CA ALA A 85 -30.13 -2.96 -2.85
C ALA A 85 -30.02 -4.47 -2.61
N GLY A 86 -28.87 -4.91 -2.08
CA GLY A 86 -28.56 -6.30 -1.80
C GLY A 86 -28.09 -7.10 -3.02
N GLU A 87 -27.91 -6.44 -4.18
CA GLU A 87 -27.49 -7.11 -5.41
C GLU A 87 -25.97 -7.20 -5.52
N SER A 88 -25.53 -8.12 -6.38
CA SER A 88 -24.15 -8.25 -6.80
C SER A 88 -24.05 -8.33 -8.31
N VAL A 89 -23.03 -7.69 -8.89
CA VAL A 89 -22.73 -7.78 -10.32
C VAL A 89 -21.27 -8.17 -10.52
N THR A 90 -21.05 -9.16 -11.39
CA THR A 90 -19.71 -9.45 -11.92
C THR A 90 -19.47 -8.53 -13.11
N TRP A 91 -18.39 -7.75 -13.10
CA TRP A 91 -18.05 -6.88 -14.24
C TRP A 91 -16.87 -7.34 -15.07
N PHE A 92 -16.05 -8.23 -14.52
CA PHE A 92 -14.95 -8.87 -15.21
C PHE A 92 -14.88 -10.33 -14.79
N GLU A 93 -14.78 -11.21 -15.77
CA GLU A 93 -14.64 -12.65 -15.58
C GLU A 93 -13.87 -13.24 -16.76
N THR A 94 -12.92 -14.12 -16.48
CA THR A 94 -12.16 -14.83 -17.51
C THR A 94 -11.70 -16.18 -16.98
N ASP A 95 -11.72 -17.18 -17.86
CA ASP A 95 -11.17 -18.53 -17.65
C ASP A 95 -9.82 -18.70 -18.39
N GLU A 96 -9.20 -17.60 -18.83
CA GLU A 96 -7.88 -17.59 -19.45
C GLU A 96 -6.82 -17.18 -18.41
N PRO A 97 -5.69 -17.90 -18.27
CA PRO A 97 -4.58 -17.47 -17.41
C PRO A 97 -4.09 -16.07 -17.77
N GLY A 98 -3.80 -15.25 -16.76
CA GLY A 98 -3.47 -13.85 -17.02
C GLY A 98 -3.13 -13.02 -15.80
N ARG A 99 -3.28 -11.71 -15.98
CA ARG A 99 -2.95 -10.70 -14.98
C ARG A 99 -3.80 -9.47 -15.17
N ILE A 100 -4.41 -8.99 -14.09
CA ILE A 100 -4.96 -7.63 -14.05
C ILE A 100 -3.82 -6.65 -13.77
N LEU A 101 -3.75 -5.62 -14.59
CA LEU A 101 -2.77 -4.53 -14.54
C LEU A 101 -3.32 -3.31 -13.82
N GLY A 102 -4.63 -3.13 -13.92
CA GLY A 102 -5.34 -2.04 -13.29
C GLY A 102 -6.83 -2.26 -13.28
N LEU A 103 -7.50 -1.75 -12.26
CA LEU A 103 -8.95 -1.59 -12.25
C LEU A 103 -9.33 -0.17 -11.87
N ARG A 104 -10.47 0.29 -12.40
CA ARG A 104 -11.02 1.62 -12.18
C ARG A 104 -12.53 1.53 -11.93
N LEU A 105 -13.01 2.39 -11.04
CA LEU A 105 -14.43 2.56 -10.75
C LEU A 105 -14.80 4.04 -10.78
N THR A 106 -15.85 4.39 -11.53
CA THR A 106 -16.36 5.75 -11.67
C THR A 106 -17.88 5.81 -11.55
N PRO A 107 -18.48 6.89 -11.03
CA PRO A 107 -17.81 7.99 -10.34
C PRO A 107 -17.38 7.58 -8.92
N ALA A 108 -16.22 8.05 -8.46
CA ALA A 108 -15.69 7.78 -7.12
C ALA A 108 -16.61 8.38 -6.04
N SER A 109 -17.25 9.51 -6.33
CA SER A 109 -18.29 10.10 -5.48
C SER A 109 -19.48 9.17 -5.21
N ALA A 110 -19.77 8.19 -6.09
CA ALA A 110 -20.82 7.20 -5.82
C ALA A 110 -20.48 6.27 -4.66
N PHE A 111 -19.23 6.21 -4.20
CA PHE A 111 -18.77 5.42 -3.06
C PHE A 111 -18.46 6.26 -1.82
N ALA A 112 -18.72 7.58 -1.87
CA ALA A 112 -18.56 8.44 -0.71
C ALA A 112 -19.59 8.07 0.37
N GLY A 113 -19.17 8.16 1.63
CA GLY A 113 -19.97 7.74 2.78
C GLY A 113 -19.21 6.85 3.76
N LYS A 114 -19.71 6.82 5.00
CA LYS A 114 -19.12 6.03 6.11
C LYS A 114 -19.75 4.65 6.27
N GLU A 115 -20.78 4.38 5.49
CA GLU A 115 -21.69 3.24 5.58
C GLU A 115 -20.98 1.94 5.21
N ARG A 116 -20.01 1.99 4.28
CA ARG A 116 -19.31 0.80 3.77
C ARG A 116 -20.27 -0.22 3.15
N ASP A 117 -21.32 0.31 2.54
CA ASP A 117 -22.44 -0.41 1.95
C ASP A 117 -22.14 -0.97 0.55
N VAL A 118 -20.97 -0.63 -0.02
CA VAL A 118 -20.49 -1.20 -1.29
C VAL A 118 -19.15 -1.88 -1.11
N VAL A 119 -19.10 -3.17 -1.46
CA VAL A 119 -17.96 -4.06 -1.26
C VAL A 119 -17.49 -4.60 -2.60
N ILE A 120 -16.17 -4.58 -2.81
CA ILE A 120 -15.54 -5.26 -3.96
C ILE A 120 -15.07 -6.65 -3.52
N ARG A 121 -15.29 -7.64 -4.39
CA ARG A 121 -14.76 -9.00 -4.24
C ARG A 121 -13.94 -9.37 -5.47
N ILE A 122 -12.74 -9.91 -5.26
CA ILE A 122 -11.91 -10.44 -6.34
C ILE A 122 -11.49 -11.87 -6.01
N PHE A 123 -11.66 -12.77 -6.98
CA PHE A 123 -11.39 -14.19 -6.86
C PHE A 123 -10.32 -14.60 -7.87
N TRP A 124 -9.44 -15.52 -7.46
CA TRP A 124 -8.40 -16.11 -8.30
C TRP A 124 -8.61 -17.61 -8.40
N ASP A 125 -8.53 -18.15 -9.62
CA ASP A 125 -8.48 -19.59 -9.92
C ASP A 125 -9.54 -20.43 -9.22
N ASP A 126 -10.79 -19.96 -9.30
CA ASP A 126 -11.98 -20.58 -8.72
C ASP A 126 -11.92 -20.84 -7.21
N ASP A 127 -11.01 -20.17 -6.48
CA ASP A 127 -11.01 -20.20 -5.01
C ASP A 127 -12.36 -19.65 -4.50
N PRO A 128 -13.12 -20.41 -3.69
CA PRO A 128 -14.38 -19.93 -3.14
C PRO A 128 -14.21 -18.73 -2.20
N GLN A 129 -13.01 -18.52 -1.65
CA GLN A 129 -12.69 -17.36 -0.81
C GLN A 129 -12.17 -16.19 -1.68
N PRO A 130 -12.73 -14.98 -1.54
CA PRO A 130 -12.22 -13.83 -2.26
C PRO A 130 -10.82 -13.47 -1.75
N ALA A 131 -9.88 -13.30 -2.67
CA ALA A 131 -8.53 -12.82 -2.36
C ALA A 131 -8.51 -11.32 -2.02
N VAL A 132 -9.46 -10.56 -2.57
CA VAL A 132 -9.72 -9.18 -2.17
C VAL A 132 -11.16 -9.11 -1.67
N LEU A 133 -11.33 -8.68 -0.42
CA LEU A 133 -12.63 -8.43 0.19
C LEU A 133 -12.53 -7.16 1.03
N SER A 134 -13.07 -6.06 0.51
CA SER A 134 -13.00 -4.76 1.17
C SER A 134 -14.18 -3.87 0.76
N PRO A 135 -14.68 -3.00 1.65
CA PRO A 135 -15.44 -1.85 1.23
C PRO A 135 -14.65 -1.06 0.18
N VAL A 136 -15.34 -0.56 -0.84
CA VAL A 136 -14.73 0.15 -1.96
C VAL A 136 -13.96 1.38 -1.45
N GLY A 137 -14.61 2.24 -0.65
CA GLY A 137 -13.96 3.44 -0.11
C GLY A 137 -12.69 3.13 0.68
N ASP A 138 -12.72 2.13 1.57
CA ASP A 138 -11.54 1.75 2.37
C ASP A 138 -10.38 1.22 1.48
N LEU A 139 -10.69 0.45 0.42
CA LEU A 139 -9.67 -0.07 -0.52
C LEU A 139 -8.95 1.07 -1.27
N PHE A 140 -9.71 2.08 -1.69
CA PHE A 140 -9.19 3.26 -2.41
C PHE A 140 -8.74 4.39 -1.46
N GLY A 141 -8.62 4.12 -0.17
CA GLY A 141 -8.01 5.04 0.80
C GLY A 141 -8.87 6.24 1.18
N TYR A 142 -10.18 6.06 1.24
CA TYR A 142 -11.10 7.09 1.75
C TYR A 142 -10.86 7.26 3.23
N SER A 143 -10.79 8.50 3.71
CA SER A 143 -10.73 8.80 5.13
C SER A 143 -12.10 9.30 5.58
N TRP A 144 -12.72 8.57 6.49
CA TRP A 144 -14.04 8.94 7.03
C TRP A 144 -15.12 9.16 5.97
N GLY A 145 -15.05 8.37 4.88
CA GLY A 145 -16.05 8.37 3.81
C GLY A 145 -15.78 9.33 2.66
N ASP A 146 -14.68 10.08 2.70
CA ASP A 146 -14.27 10.97 1.62
C ASP A 146 -12.93 10.51 1.03
N PRO A 147 -12.71 10.64 -0.29
CA PRO A 147 -11.40 10.39 -0.91
C PRO A 147 -10.27 11.15 -0.20
N ALA A 148 -9.24 10.42 0.24
CA ALA A 148 -8.12 11.01 1.00
C ALA A 148 -6.74 10.47 0.58
N MET A 149 -6.69 9.57 -0.40
CA MET A 149 -5.46 8.96 -0.88
C MET A 149 -5.29 9.20 -2.38
N ARG A 150 -4.09 9.66 -2.78
CA ARG A 150 -3.65 9.71 -4.17
C ARG A 150 -2.19 9.28 -4.23
N SER A 151 -1.93 8.13 -4.83
CA SER A 151 -0.60 7.56 -4.99
C SER A 151 -0.37 7.06 -6.42
N ILE A 152 0.78 6.47 -6.70
CA ILE A 152 1.06 5.94 -8.05
C ILE A 152 0.18 4.72 -8.34
N LEU A 153 0.01 3.81 -7.38
CA LEU A 153 -0.63 2.51 -7.60
C LEU A 153 -2.07 2.43 -7.09
N ALA A 154 -2.50 3.34 -6.21
CA ALA A 154 -3.85 3.29 -5.66
C ALA A 154 -4.33 4.67 -5.20
N GLY A 155 -5.63 4.89 -5.26
CA GLY A 155 -6.29 6.04 -4.66
C GLY A 155 -7.44 6.55 -5.50
N THR A 156 -7.69 7.85 -5.37
CA THR A 156 -8.72 8.55 -6.13
C THR A 156 -8.10 9.69 -6.91
N ALA A 157 -8.39 9.75 -8.20
CA ALA A 157 -8.07 10.85 -9.08
C ALA A 157 -9.25 11.83 -9.09
N SER A 158 -8.97 13.09 -8.77
CA SER A 158 -9.99 14.15 -8.83
C SER A 158 -10.40 14.47 -10.27
N VAL A 159 -9.48 14.26 -11.22
CA VAL A 159 -9.78 14.29 -12.65
C VAL A 159 -10.59 13.03 -12.96
N ASP A 160 -11.74 13.23 -13.62
CA ASP A 160 -12.71 12.18 -13.99
C ASP A 160 -13.34 11.39 -12.82
N ASP A 161 -13.19 11.88 -11.58
CA ASP A 161 -13.78 11.28 -10.37
C ASP A 161 -13.57 9.76 -10.32
N THR A 162 -12.31 9.32 -10.36
CA THR A 162 -11.95 7.91 -10.61
C THR A 162 -11.23 7.28 -9.43
N ASN A 163 -11.78 6.18 -8.92
CA ASN A 163 -11.05 5.27 -8.05
C ASN A 163 -10.18 4.33 -8.89
N TYR A 164 -8.91 4.16 -8.54
CA TYR A 164 -7.98 3.32 -9.28
C TYR A 164 -7.09 2.44 -8.39
N LEU A 165 -6.78 1.25 -8.91
CA LEU A 165 -5.86 0.29 -8.31
C LEU A 165 -5.04 -0.36 -9.42
N TYR A 166 -3.75 -0.02 -9.50
CA TYR A 166 -2.78 -0.46 -10.52
C TYR A 166 -1.78 -1.48 -9.97
N PHE A 167 -2.05 -2.11 -8.82
CA PHE A 167 -1.23 -3.25 -8.40
C PHE A 167 -1.36 -4.38 -9.42
N PRO A 168 -0.26 -5.04 -9.81
CA PRO A 168 -0.34 -6.22 -10.65
C PRO A 168 -0.97 -7.38 -9.87
N MET A 169 -2.00 -8.01 -10.45
CA MET A 169 -2.74 -9.12 -9.85
C MET A 169 -2.74 -10.32 -10.80
N PRO A 170 -1.70 -11.17 -10.75
CA PRO A 170 -1.59 -12.35 -11.60
C PRO A 170 -2.44 -13.53 -11.07
N PHE A 171 -2.94 -14.34 -12.00
CA PHE A 171 -3.74 -15.54 -11.75
C PHE A 171 -3.38 -16.64 -12.76
N ASP A 172 -3.54 -17.91 -12.38
CA ASP A 172 -3.00 -19.05 -13.14
C ASP A 172 -4.05 -19.72 -14.05
N GLN A 173 -5.33 -19.50 -13.80
CA GLN A 173 -6.47 -20.15 -14.45
C GLN A 173 -7.61 -19.19 -14.73
N SER A 174 -8.14 -18.51 -13.69
CA SER A 174 -9.34 -17.67 -13.81
C SER A 174 -9.29 -16.46 -12.88
N ALA A 175 -10.04 -15.42 -13.24
CA ALA A 175 -10.25 -14.26 -12.40
C ALA A 175 -11.68 -13.76 -12.50
N ARG A 176 -12.26 -13.37 -11.36
CA ARG A 176 -13.61 -12.79 -11.29
C ARG A 176 -13.61 -11.58 -10.37
N ILE A 177 -14.16 -10.46 -10.85
CA ILE A 177 -14.32 -9.22 -10.08
C ILE A 177 -15.80 -8.88 -9.96
N GLU A 178 -16.23 -8.65 -8.71
CA GLU A 178 -17.61 -8.34 -8.38
C GLU A 178 -17.74 -7.07 -7.54
N LEU A 179 -18.87 -6.38 -7.76
CA LEU A 179 -19.41 -5.39 -6.83
C LEU A 179 -20.59 -6.01 -6.09
N VAL A 180 -20.69 -5.76 -4.79
CA VAL A 180 -21.88 -6.03 -3.98
C VAL A 180 -22.31 -4.72 -3.36
N SER A 181 -23.59 -4.39 -3.41
CA SER A 181 -24.12 -3.15 -2.87
C SER A 181 -25.34 -3.39 -2.00
N GLU A 182 -25.39 -2.81 -0.80
CA GLU A 182 -26.56 -2.81 0.08
C GLU A 182 -27.57 -1.71 -0.29
N ARG A 183 -27.25 -0.88 -1.29
CA ARG A 183 -28.13 0.17 -1.82
C ARG A 183 -28.13 0.21 -3.35
N ALA A 184 -29.07 0.96 -3.91
CA ALA A 184 -29.03 1.26 -5.34
C ALA A 184 -27.79 2.09 -5.69
N ILE A 185 -27.08 1.70 -6.75
CA ILE A 185 -25.88 2.41 -7.23
C ILE A 185 -25.68 2.21 -8.73
N GLU A 186 -25.22 3.26 -9.40
CA GLU A 186 -24.86 3.29 -10.82
C GLU A 186 -23.39 3.68 -10.96
N VAL A 187 -22.57 2.79 -11.49
CA VAL A 187 -21.12 3.02 -11.68
C VAL A 187 -20.62 2.37 -12.96
N HIS A 188 -19.40 2.70 -13.38
CA HIS A 188 -18.70 2.05 -14.48
C HIS A 188 -17.46 1.36 -13.91
N GLY A 189 -17.32 0.08 -14.23
CA GLY A 189 -16.11 -0.70 -13.98
C GLY A 189 -15.26 -0.76 -15.23
N GLU A 190 -13.95 -0.59 -15.06
CA GLU A 190 -12.97 -0.77 -16.12
C GLU A 190 -11.79 -1.60 -15.61
N VAL A 191 -11.31 -2.55 -16.41
CA VAL A 191 -10.22 -3.47 -16.06
C VAL A 191 -9.24 -3.54 -17.22
N ASP A 192 -7.98 -3.18 -16.96
CA ASP A 192 -6.87 -3.48 -17.83
C ASP A 192 -6.26 -4.81 -17.43
N TRP A 193 -6.10 -5.73 -18.39
CA TRP A 193 -5.53 -7.04 -18.14
C TRP A 193 -4.73 -7.56 -19.33
N THR A 194 -3.98 -8.64 -19.12
CA THR A 194 -3.20 -9.31 -20.16
C THR A 194 -3.21 -10.82 -19.93
N ASN A 195 -3.01 -11.60 -21.00
CA ASN A 195 -2.95 -13.06 -20.99
C ASN A 195 -1.55 -13.60 -20.62
N VAL A 196 -0.75 -12.79 -19.92
CA VAL A 196 0.54 -13.21 -19.36
C VAL A 196 0.31 -13.59 -17.90
N PRO A 197 0.38 -14.89 -17.55
CA PRO A 197 0.08 -15.37 -16.21
C PRO A 197 1.19 -15.03 -15.20
N ARG A 198 1.06 -15.55 -13.99
CA ARG A 198 2.03 -15.42 -12.91
C ARG A 198 3.36 -16.09 -13.27
N ALA A 199 4.47 -15.45 -12.92
CA ALA A 199 5.79 -16.10 -12.95
C ALA A 199 5.96 -17.06 -11.76
N SER A 200 6.90 -18.01 -11.86
CA SER A 200 7.12 -19.01 -10.80
C SER A 200 7.57 -18.41 -9.46
N ASP A 201 8.20 -17.25 -9.48
CA ASP A 201 8.74 -16.51 -8.33
C ASP A 201 7.83 -15.36 -7.87
N GLU A 202 6.64 -15.24 -8.47
CA GLU A 202 5.71 -14.15 -8.20
C GLU A 202 4.56 -14.60 -7.30
N GLY A 203 4.14 -13.71 -6.38
CA GLY A 203 3.01 -13.92 -5.50
C GLY A 203 1.66 -13.58 -6.14
N ARG A 204 0.57 -13.77 -5.38
CA ARG A 204 -0.77 -13.27 -5.74
C ARG A 204 -1.09 -12.03 -4.93
N PHE A 205 -1.95 -11.17 -5.48
CA PHE A 205 -2.42 -10.00 -4.78
C PHE A 205 -3.58 -10.37 -3.84
N TYR A 206 -3.48 -9.88 -2.61
CA TYR A 206 -4.53 -10.00 -1.60
C TYR A 206 -4.74 -8.65 -0.93
N ALA A 207 -5.99 -8.35 -0.60
CA ALA A 207 -6.33 -7.18 0.20
C ALA A 207 -7.44 -7.55 1.19
N LEU A 208 -7.13 -7.35 2.47
CA LEU A 208 -7.99 -7.72 3.58
C LEU A 208 -8.43 -6.44 4.30
N TRP A 209 -9.72 -6.37 4.61
CA TRP A 209 -10.27 -5.31 5.43
C TRP A 209 -10.62 -5.83 6.83
N ARG A 210 -10.23 -5.07 7.85
CA ARG A 210 -10.56 -5.35 9.24
C ARG A 210 -10.93 -4.05 9.96
N ARG A 211 -11.95 -4.14 10.83
CA ARG A 211 -12.35 -3.06 11.71
C ARG A 211 -12.55 -3.60 13.13
N GLU A 212 -12.11 -2.82 14.10
CA GLU A 212 -12.38 -3.05 15.52
C GLU A 212 -12.84 -1.72 16.13
N ASN A 213 -14.08 -1.67 16.60
CA ASN A 213 -14.67 -0.47 17.18
C ASN A 213 -15.74 -0.85 18.22
N PRO A 214 -15.51 -0.60 19.52
CA PRO A 214 -14.29 -0.04 20.11
C PRO A 214 -13.11 -1.01 20.01
N THR A 215 -11.87 -0.48 20.08
CA THR A 215 -10.67 -1.31 20.27
C THR A 215 -10.54 -1.78 21.71
N THR A 216 -9.87 -2.91 21.90
CA THR A 216 -9.63 -3.49 23.23
C THR A 216 -8.44 -2.79 23.90
N VAL A 217 -8.69 -2.17 25.06
CA VAL A 217 -7.65 -1.44 25.81
C VAL A 217 -6.51 -2.37 26.22
N GLY A 218 -5.28 -1.99 25.89
CA GLY A 218 -4.07 -2.75 26.22
C GLY A 218 -3.71 -3.83 25.20
N GLU A 219 -4.59 -4.13 24.25
CA GLU A 219 -4.34 -5.07 23.17
C GLU A 219 -3.98 -4.34 21.86
N PRO A 220 -3.00 -4.85 21.09
CA PRO A 220 -2.65 -4.27 19.82
C PRO A 220 -3.71 -4.61 18.76
N PHE A 221 -4.00 -3.66 17.88
CA PHE A 221 -4.83 -3.93 16.71
C PHE A 221 -4.02 -4.75 15.70
N THR A 222 -4.53 -5.93 15.34
CA THR A 222 -3.89 -6.83 14.38
C THR A 222 -4.50 -6.62 13.01
N PHE A 223 -3.83 -5.84 12.15
CA PHE A 223 -4.35 -5.57 10.81
C PHE A 223 -4.13 -6.72 9.81
N LEU A 224 -3.18 -7.63 10.10
CA LEU A 224 -2.91 -8.82 9.28
C LEU A 224 -2.46 -10.02 10.14
N ASP A 225 -3.15 -11.15 9.98
CA ASP A 225 -2.76 -12.46 10.53
C ASP A 225 -2.92 -13.50 9.41
N THR A 226 -1.82 -13.98 8.84
CA THR A 226 -1.82 -14.88 7.68
C THR A 226 -0.58 -15.76 7.67
N GLU A 227 -0.67 -16.90 6.97
CA GLU A 227 0.43 -17.83 6.77
C GLU A 227 0.79 -17.89 5.28
N GLY A 228 2.09 -17.85 4.96
CA GLY A 228 2.56 -17.92 3.59
C GLY A 228 3.90 -17.22 3.37
N ARG A 229 4.30 -17.13 2.10
CA ARG A 229 5.49 -16.39 1.66
C ARG A 229 5.03 -15.24 0.76
N GLY A 230 5.39 -14.01 1.13
CA GLY A 230 5.02 -12.82 0.38
C GLY A 230 5.53 -11.55 1.06
N HIS A 231 4.99 -10.41 0.63
CA HIS A 231 5.37 -9.09 1.11
C HIS A 231 4.11 -8.23 1.34
N ILE A 232 4.14 -7.40 2.38
CA ILE A 232 3.13 -6.34 2.56
C ILE A 232 3.55 -5.18 1.67
N VAL A 233 2.69 -4.81 0.72
CA VAL A 233 2.96 -3.75 -0.26
C VAL A 233 2.18 -2.45 0.03
N GLY A 234 1.25 -2.48 0.98
CA GLY A 234 0.48 -1.32 1.40
C GLY A 234 -0.33 -1.60 2.67
N ALA A 235 -0.64 -0.53 3.40
CA ALA A 235 -1.56 -0.56 4.54
C ALA A 235 -2.24 0.80 4.66
N VAL A 236 -3.58 0.80 4.66
CA VAL A 236 -4.39 1.98 4.96
C VAL A 236 -4.94 1.79 6.37
N LEU A 237 -4.59 2.70 7.29
CA LEU A 237 -5.01 2.63 8.68
C LEU A 237 -5.78 3.90 9.04
N GLN A 238 -7.01 3.71 9.54
CA GLN A 238 -7.83 4.78 10.10
C GLN A 238 -8.05 4.51 11.58
N ALA A 239 -7.85 5.54 12.40
CA ALA A 239 -8.08 5.51 13.84
C ALA A 239 -8.75 6.82 14.27
N GLN A 240 -9.68 6.73 15.22
CA GLN A 240 -10.38 7.86 15.79
C GLN A 240 -10.50 7.68 17.31
N GLY A 241 -10.27 8.76 18.06
CA GLY A 241 -10.56 8.82 19.49
C GLY A 241 -12.06 8.94 19.75
N PHE A 242 -12.51 8.52 20.93
CA PHE A 242 -13.93 8.59 21.32
C PHE A 242 -14.46 10.03 21.39
N GLU A 243 -13.61 10.99 21.75
CA GLU A 243 -13.96 12.40 21.81
C GLU A 243 -13.11 13.21 20.81
N PRO A 244 -13.66 14.31 20.24
CA PRO A 244 -12.87 15.26 19.47
C PRO A 244 -11.64 15.74 20.25
N ALA A 245 -10.51 15.91 19.56
CA ALA A 245 -9.23 16.34 20.14
C ALA A 245 -8.59 15.37 21.18
N GLN A 246 -9.13 14.15 21.38
CA GLN A 246 -8.47 13.09 22.15
C GLN A 246 -7.50 12.22 21.33
N THR A 247 -7.18 12.62 20.10
CA THR A 247 -6.15 12.00 19.26
C THR A 247 -4.74 12.41 19.69
N GLY A 248 -4.46 12.42 20.99
CA GLY A 248 -3.11 12.65 21.50
C GLY A 248 -2.15 11.62 20.91
N PHE A 249 -1.02 12.09 20.38
CA PHE A 249 0.12 11.34 19.84
C PHE A 249 -0.15 9.84 19.54
N TYR A 250 -0.72 9.54 18.37
CA TYR A 250 -0.69 8.18 17.82
C TYR A 250 0.73 7.91 17.31
N LEU A 251 1.42 6.98 17.94
CA LEU A 251 2.65 6.43 17.39
C LEU A 251 2.45 4.92 17.18
N ALA A 252 2.64 4.47 15.94
CA ALA A 252 2.92 3.08 15.66
C ALA A 252 4.40 2.83 16.05
N GLU A 253 4.67 2.61 17.34
CA GLU A 253 6.05 2.43 17.84
C GLU A 253 6.62 1.05 17.55
N ASP A 254 5.77 0.03 17.37
CA ASP A 254 6.22 -1.35 17.36
C ASP A 254 5.43 -2.18 16.33
N THR A 255 5.85 -2.13 15.07
CA THR A 255 5.47 -3.14 14.09
C THR A 255 6.35 -4.36 14.33
N LYS A 256 5.86 -5.34 15.09
CA LYS A 256 6.55 -6.62 15.18
C LYS A 256 6.32 -7.38 13.87
N LEU A 257 7.34 -7.44 13.03
CA LEU A 257 7.39 -8.39 11.91
C LEU A 257 7.76 -9.78 12.47
N GLY A 258 6.73 -10.55 12.87
CA GLY A 258 6.81 -11.98 13.15
C GLY A 258 5.78 -12.75 12.29
N ARG A 259 5.33 -13.94 12.74
CA ARG A 259 4.17 -14.64 12.12
C ARG A 259 2.84 -13.86 12.23
N ARG A 260 2.83 -12.77 13.01
CA ARG A 260 1.71 -11.84 13.17
C ARG A 260 2.25 -10.44 13.02
N VAL A 261 1.57 -9.59 12.24
CA VAL A 261 1.90 -8.17 12.14
C VAL A 261 0.85 -7.37 12.91
N ALA A 262 1.28 -6.83 14.06
CA ALA A 262 0.43 -6.08 14.96
C ALA A 262 1.01 -4.68 15.14
N ILE A 263 0.14 -3.66 15.19
CA ILE A 263 0.53 -2.29 15.54
C ILE A 263 0.10 -2.06 16.98
N LYS A 264 1.05 -1.72 17.84
CA LYS A 264 0.78 -1.37 19.24
C LYS A 264 0.78 0.15 19.42
N PHE A 265 -0.27 0.67 20.04
CA PHE A 265 -0.41 2.09 20.36
C PHE A 265 -0.14 2.32 21.85
N PHE A 266 0.62 3.37 22.18
CA PHE A 266 0.83 3.83 23.55
C PHE A 266 0.48 5.33 23.67
N PRO A 267 -0.39 5.74 24.61
CA PRO A 267 -0.56 7.15 24.91
C PRO A 267 0.65 7.65 25.72
N ARG A 268 1.49 8.52 25.16
CA ARG A 268 2.56 9.23 25.90
C ARG A 268 2.26 10.71 26.02
N LYS A 269 2.21 11.23 27.26
CA LYS A 269 2.29 12.68 27.54
C LYS A 269 3.77 13.09 27.58
N TRP A 270 4.17 14.02 26.72
CA TRP A 270 5.48 14.67 26.81
C TRP A 270 5.37 16.01 27.55
N SER A 271 6.13 16.17 28.63
CA SER A 271 6.37 17.46 29.27
C SER A 271 7.88 17.67 29.41
N ARG A 272 8.50 18.37 28.44
CA ARG A 272 9.76 19.13 28.57
C ARG A 272 10.15 19.78 27.24
N PRO A 273 10.50 21.09 27.21
CA PRO A 273 11.08 21.74 26.05
C PRO A 273 12.60 21.48 26.04
N ASN A 274 13.17 21.24 24.85
CA ASN A 274 14.58 20.96 24.56
C ASN A 274 14.99 19.48 24.65
N VAL A 275 14.78 18.76 23.54
CA VAL A 275 15.37 17.44 23.29
C VAL A 275 16.15 17.51 21.98
N TRP A 276 17.43 17.17 22.03
CA TRP A 276 18.23 16.85 20.86
C TRP A 276 18.01 15.38 20.53
N THR A 277 17.55 15.07 19.32
CA THR A 277 17.49 13.69 18.81
C THR A 277 18.58 13.50 17.77
N ASP A 278 19.66 12.80 18.15
CA ASP A 278 20.68 12.30 17.21
C ASP A 278 20.29 10.86 16.83
N PHE A 279 20.02 10.63 15.55
CA PHE A 279 19.82 9.28 15.01
C PHE A 279 21.08 8.87 14.26
N SER A 280 21.75 7.83 14.75
CA SER A 280 22.90 7.24 14.07
C SER A 280 22.67 5.75 13.86
N ALA A 281 22.69 5.32 12.60
CA ALA A 281 22.78 3.91 12.25
C ALA A 281 24.26 3.62 11.92
N ARG A 282 24.88 2.73 12.70
CA ARG A 282 26.26 2.29 12.49
C ARG A 282 26.28 0.78 12.28
N ARG A 283 27.06 0.33 11.30
CA ARG A 283 27.42 -1.08 11.17
C ARG A 283 28.26 -1.48 12.39
N LYS A 284 27.84 -2.52 13.13
CA LYS A 284 28.74 -3.13 14.13
C LYS A 284 29.87 -3.83 13.37
N PRO A 285 31.14 -3.63 13.76
CA PRO A 285 32.23 -4.39 13.14
C PRO A 285 32.04 -5.89 13.41
N SER A 286 32.27 -6.70 12.39
CA SER A 286 32.35 -8.16 12.50
C SER A 286 33.37 -8.56 13.58
N PRO A 287 33.07 -9.54 14.47
CA PRO A 287 34.08 -10.05 15.38
C PRO A 287 35.19 -10.71 14.57
N ARG A 288 36.39 -10.12 14.61
CA ARG A 288 37.60 -10.75 14.07
C ARG A 288 37.74 -12.12 14.71
N SER A 289 37.76 -13.17 13.88
CA SER A 289 38.14 -14.51 14.30
C SER A 289 39.57 -14.43 14.87
N ALA A 290 39.70 -14.79 16.15
CA ALA A 290 41.00 -14.99 16.76
C ALA A 290 41.66 -16.20 16.06
N THR A 291 42.75 -15.94 15.36
CA THR A 291 43.63 -17.00 14.83
C THR A 291 44.30 -17.68 16.03
N PRO A 292 44.29 -19.02 16.14
CA PRO A 292 45.09 -19.69 17.15
C PRO A 292 46.56 -19.58 16.71
N THR A 293 47.40 -18.97 17.55
CA THR A 293 48.86 -19.13 17.45
C THR A 293 49.23 -20.59 17.66
N SER A 294 50.11 -21.07 16.79
CA SER A 294 50.74 -22.39 16.73
C SER A 294 51.38 -22.84 18.02
#